data_AF-A0A957TVL0-F1
#
_entry.id   AF-A0A957TVL0-F1
#
_cell.length_a   1.000
_cell.length_b   1.000
_cell.length_c   1.000
_cell.angle_alpha   90.00
_cell.angle_beta   90.00
_cell.angle_gamma   90.00
#
_symmetry.space_group_name_H-M   'P 1'
#
loop_
_entity.id
_entity.type
_entity.pdbx_description
1 polymer ?
#
loop_
_entity_poly.entity_id
_entity_poly.type
_entity_poly.pdbx_seq_one_letter_code
_entity_poly.pdbx_strand_id
1 'polypeptide(L)' 'SGDLLLNAIAAAVIGGTSLFGGRGSTWSALLGALVIGAIANGMDLLAFSSSIRFMVTGGVLLIAVTLDAY' A
#
# COMPACT_ATOMS: atom_id res chain seq x y z
N SER A 1 1.37 15.04 -1.45
CA SER A 1 2.66 14.44 -1.06
C SER A 1 2.50 13.32 -0.06
N GLY A 2 1.52 13.38 0.87
CA GLY A 2 1.24 12.28 1.79
C GLY A 2 0.74 10.99 1.12
N ASP A 3 -0.02 11.08 0.02
CA ASP A 3 -0.56 9.90 -0.68
C ASP A 3 0.55 8.97 -1.21
N LEU A 4 1.63 9.55 -1.73
CA LEU A 4 2.78 8.80 -2.26
C LEU A 4 3.49 8.01 -1.16
N LEU A 5 3.71 8.64 0.00
CA LEU A 5 4.33 7.97 1.15
C LEU A 5 3.43 6.85 1.67
N LEU A 6 2.13 7.10 1.77
CA LEU A 6 1.16 6.12 2.24
C LEU A 6 1.06 4.93 1.28
N ASN A 7 1.02 5.18 -0.02
CA ASN A 7 1.04 4.15 -1.05
C ASN A 7 2.36 3.34 -1.03
N ALA A 8 3.50 3.99 -0.82
CA ALA A 8 4.80 3.31 -0.75
C ALA A 8 4.88 2.34 0.46
N ILE A 9 4.39 2.77 1.63
CA ILE A 9 4.35 1.90 2.81
C ILE A 9 3.32 0.79 2.60
N ALA A 10 2.13 1.10 2.06
CA ALA A 10 1.11 0.09 1.76
C ALA A 10 1.64 -1.00 0.81
N ALA A 11 2.40 -0.60 -0.21
CA ALA A 11 2.99 -1.49 -1.19
C ALA A 11 4.00 -2.45 -0.55
N ALA A 12 4.85 -1.92 0.33
CA ALA A 12 5.84 -2.69 1.07
C ALA A 12 5.18 -3.76 1.97
N VAL A 13 4.11 -3.41 2.69
CA VAL A 13 3.39 -4.33 3.58
C VAL A 13 2.62 -5.39 2.79
N ILE A 14 1.86 -5.00 1.76
CA ILE A 14 1.15 -5.96 0.90
C ILE A 14 2.13 -6.92 0.23
N GLY A 15 3.31 -6.42 -0.16
CA GLY A 15 4.39 -7.23 -0.71
C GLY A 15 5.07 -8.15 0.31
N GLY A 16 4.61 -8.20 1.56
CA GLY A 16 5.17 -9.06 2.60
C GLY A 16 6.58 -8.66 3.03
N THR A 17 6.97 -7.39 2.83
CA THR A 17 8.21 -6.88 3.41
C THR A 17 7.95 -6.40 4.83
N SER A 18 8.77 -6.87 5.77
CA SER A 18 8.64 -6.50 7.17
C SER A 18 8.89 -5.00 7.38
N LEU A 19 7.96 -4.34 8.06
CA LEU A 19 8.08 -2.93 8.49
C LEU A 19 9.18 -2.71 9.53
N PHE A 20 9.48 -3.74 10.33
CA PHE A 20 10.44 -3.68 11.43
C PHE A 20 11.83 -4.22 11.04
N GLY A 21 11.98 -4.67 9.79
CA GLY A 21 13.23 -5.18 9.25
C GLY A 21 13.53 -6.63 9.64
N GLY A 22 14.24 -7.34 8.76
CA GLY A 22 14.79 -8.68 9.03
C GLY A 22 14.27 -9.79 8.11
N ARG A 23 13.10 -9.62 7.45
CA ARG A 23 12.57 -10.58 6.44
C ARG A 23 11.71 -9.86 5.39
N GLY A 24 11.97 -10.14 4.12
CA GLY A 24 11.24 -9.58 2.97
C GLY A 24 12.07 -9.67 1.68
N SER A 25 11.44 -10.00 0.55
CA SER A 25 12.11 -10.05 -0.75
C SER A 25 11.83 -8.78 -1.54
N THR A 26 12.83 -8.20 -2.19
CA THR A 26 12.64 -7.07 -3.13
C THR A 26 11.62 -7.43 -4.21
N TRP A 27 11.56 -8.70 -4.60
CA TRP A 27 10.62 -9.18 -5.61
C TRP A 27 9.16 -9.14 -5.13
N SER A 28 8.92 -9.52 -3.87
CA SER A 28 7.58 -9.48 -3.30
C SER A 28 7.13 -8.04 -3.03
N ALA A 29 8.06 -7.16 -2.64
CA ALA A 29 7.83 -5.71 -2.56
C ALA A 29 7.40 -5.10 -3.91
N LEU A 30 8.04 -5.52 -5.00
CA LEU A 30 7.73 -5.05 -6.34
C LEU A 30 6.30 -5.45 -6.76
N LEU A 31 5.89 -6.67 -6.43
CA LEU A 31 4.52 -7.14 -6.66
C LEU A 31 3.51 -6.34 -5.83
N GLY A 32 3.80 -6.07 -4.56
CA GLY A 32 2.98 -5.20 -3.71
C GLY A 32 2.87 -3.77 -4.24
N ALA A 33 3.97 -3.21 -4.77
CA ALA A 33 3.98 -1.92 -5.42
C ALA A 33 3.15 -1.88 -6.71
N LEU A 34 3.14 -2.98 -7.47
CA LEU A 34 2.30 -3.09 -8.66
C LEU A 34 0.81 -3.09 -8.29
N VAL A 35 0.43 -3.80 -7.22
CA VAL A 35 -0.95 -3.86 -6.72
C VAL A 35 -1.41 -2.48 -6.23
N ILE A 36 -0.66 -1.85 -5.33
CA ILE A 36 -1.01 -0.51 -4.83
C ILE A 36 -0.99 0.53 -5.95
N GLY A 37 -0.04 0.43 -6.87
CA GLY A 37 0.02 1.28 -8.06
C GLY A 37 -1.23 1.14 -8.93
N ALA A 38 -1.72 -0.08 -9.16
CA ALA A 38 -2.96 -0.32 -9.88
C ALA A 38 -4.19 0.27 -9.15
N ILE A 39 -4.27 0.12 -7.83
CA ILE A 39 -5.34 0.72 -7.01
C ILE A 39 -5.30 2.25 -7.09
N ALA A 40 -4.12 2.85 -6.95
CA ALA A 40 -3.94 4.30 -7.02
C ALA A 40 -4.34 4.85 -8.39
N ASN A 41 -3.95 4.17 -9.48
CA ASN A 41 -4.36 4.53 -10.83
C ASN A 41 -5.88 4.36 -11.02
N GLY A 42 -6.49 3.29 -10.50
CA GLY A 42 -7.94 3.10 -10.55
C GLY A 42 -8.72 4.20 -9.85
N MET A 43 -8.25 4.65 -8.68
CA MET A 43 -8.85 5.78 -7.96
C MET A 43 -8.70 7.10 -8.72
N ASP A 44 -7.57 7.31 -9.42
CA ASP A 44 -7.36 8.49 -10.28
C ASP A 44 -8.30 8.46 -11.49
N LEU A 45 -8.48 7.31 -12.14
CA LEU A 45 -9.40 7.15 -13.27
C LEU A 45 -10.87 7.38 -12.88
N LEU A 46 -11.24 7.00 -11.66
CA LEU A 46 -12.57 7.25 -11.09
C LEU A 46 -12.73 8.68 -10.56
N ALA A 47 -11.72 9.53 -10.72
CA ALA A 47 -11.69 10.92 -10.26
C ALA A 47 -12.04 11.08 -8.77
N PHE A 48 -11.60 10.13 -7.94
CA PHE A 48 -11.82 10.23 -6.50
C PHE A 48 -11.05 11.39 -5.89
N SER A 49 -11.69 12.07 -4.94
CA SER A 49 -11.07 13.16 -4.20
C SER A 49 -9.91 12.64 -3.35
N SER A 50 -8.92 13.51 -3.09
CA SER A 50 -7.75 13.16 -2.27
C SER A 50 -8.15 12.63 -0.89
N SER A 51 -9.21 13.16 -0.27
CA SER A 51 -9.72 12.64 1.01
C SER A 51 -10.14 11.17 0.94
N ILE A 52 -10.79 10.75 -0.16
CA ILE A 52 -11.20 9.35 -0.35
C ILE A 52 -9.97 8.47 -0.58
N ARG A 53 -9.00 8.93 -1.38
CA ARG A 53 -7.75 8.19 -1.61
C ARG A 53 -6.99 7.94 -0.30
N PHE A 54 -6.88 8.96 0.54
CA PHE A 54 -6.26 8.82 1.87
C PHE A 54 -7.00 7.80 2.75
N MET A 55 -8.33 7.85 2.79
CA MET A 55 -9.13 6.89 3.56
C MET A 55 -8.96 5.46 3.03
N VAL A 56 -8.98 5.26 1.72
CA VAL A 56 -8.82 3.94 1.10
C VAL A 56 -7.42 3.40 1.33
N THR A 57 -6.36 4.15 1.01
CA THR A 57 -4.99 3.69 1.24
C THR A 57 -4.71 3.45 2.72
N GLY A 58 -5.25 4.29 3.62
CA GLY A 58 -5.14 4.09 5.07
C GLY A 58 -5.85 2.81 5.54
N GLY A 59 -7.05 2.53 5.03
CA GLY A 59 -7.79 1.30 5.30
C GLY A 59 -7.05 0.06 4.80
N VAL A 60 -6.50 0.12 3.58
CA VAL A 60 -5.67 -0.94 3.00
C VAL A 60 -4.45 -1.23 3.89
N LEU A 61 -3.78 -0.19 4.39
CA LEU A 61 -2.65 -0.34 5.32
C LEU A 61 -3.04 -1.01 6.63
N LEU A 62 -4.16 -0.63 7.23
CA LEU A 62 -4.64 -1.26 8.47
C LEU A 62 -4.91 -2.75 8.28
N ILE A 63 -5.54 -3.11 7.15
CA ILE A 63 -5.79 -4.52 6.80
C ILE A 63 -4.46 -5.25 6.58
N ALA A 64 -3.54 -4.64 5.83
CA ALA A 64 -2.24 -5.26 5.54
C ALA A 64 -1.42 -5.50 6.82
N VAL A 65 -1.39 -4.54 7.75
CA VAL A 65 -0.72 -4.69 9.05
C VAL A 65 -1.38 -5.73 9.93
N THR A 66 -2.72 -5.79 9.96
CA THR A 66 -3.42 -6.78 10.80
C THR A 66 -3.24 -8.20 10.29
N LEU A 67 -3.12 -8.39 8.97
CA LEU A 67 -2.76 -9.68 8.37
C LEU A 67 -1.28 -10.01 8.54
N ASP A 68 -0.38 -9.04 8.51
CA ASP A 68 1.06 -9.25 8.77
C ASP A 68 1.33 -9.58 10.26
N ALA A 69 0.53 -9.03 11.17
CA ALA A 69 0.65 -9.25 12.60
C ALA A 69 0.05 -10.59 13.10
N TYR A 70 -0.69 -11.32 12.25
CA TYR A 70 -1.36 -12.58 12.59
C TYR A 70 -0.67 -13.77 11.92
#